data_AF-A0A525L723-F1
#
_entry.id   AF-A0A525L723-F1
#
_cell.length_a   1.000
_cell.length_b   1.000
_cell.length_c   1.000
_cell.angle_alpha   90.00
_cell.angle_beta   90.00
_cell.angle_gamma   90.00
#
_symmetry.space_group_name_H-M   'P 1'
#
loop_
_entity.id
_entity.type
_entity.pdbx_description
1 polymer ?
#
loop_
_entity_poly.entity_id
_entity_poly.type
_entity_poly.pdbx_seq_one_letter_code
_entity_poly.pdbx_strand_id
1 'polypeptide(L)'
;MSPSLSVVADNDLKSTPKSETVAERVRRLQSEAKQLAKDHVRSLSAAMVNVEQMAAEIAEGGEAYPPGIRDLARRLVEDCEARVQTLEAIVSRTL
;
A
#
# COMPACT_ATOMS: atom_id res chain seq x y z
N MET A 1 -25.25 -43.73 -53.12
CA MET A 1 -25.13 -43.84 -51.66
C MET A 1 -24.41 -42.61 -51.16
N SER A 2 -25.16 -41.62 -50.69
CA SER A 2 -24.71 -40.41 -49.98
C SER A 2 -25.65 -40.25 -48.79
N PRO A 3 -25.35 -39.52 -47.69
CA PRO A 3 -24.25 -38.56 -47.46
C PRO A 3 -23.58 -38.78 -46.07
N SER A 4 -22.60 -38.00 -45.61
CA SER A 4 -22.86 -36.88 -44.69
C SER A 4 -21.57 -36.08 -44.47
N LEU A 5 -21.50 -34.87 -45.02
CA LEU A 5 -20.59 -33.84 -44.55
C LEU A 5 -21.18 -33.31 -43.24
N SER A 6 -20.59 -33.67 -42.11
CA SER A 6 -20.85 -33.02 -40.83
C SER A 6 -20.24 -31.62 -40.90
N VAL A 7 -21.08 -30.64 -41.22
CA VAL A 7 -20.80 -29.24 -40.91
C VAL A 7 -20.77 -29.17 -39.38
N VAL A 8 -19.60 -28.89 -38.80
CA VAL A 8 -19.45 -28.62 -37.36
C VAL A 8 -20.28 -27.38 -37.05
N ALA A 9 -21.53 -27.62 -36.70
CA ALA A 9 -22.50 -26.63 -36.24
C ALA A 9 -22.43 -26.51 -34.72
N ASP A 10 -21.22 -26.50 -34.17
CA ASP A 10 -20.98 -26.09 -32.80
C ASP A 10 -20.18 -24.79 -32.87
N ASN A 11 -20.90 -23.75 -33.28
CA ASN A 11 -20.65 -22.39 -32.84
C ASN A 11 -20.85 -22.39 -31.31
N ASP A 12 -19.90 -23.00 -30.62
CA ASP A 12 -19.73 -22.87 -29.19
C ASP A 12 -19.32 -21.41 -29.00
N LEU A 13 -20.35 -20.57 -28.91
CA LEU A 13 -20.33 -19.25 -28.30
C LEU A 13 -19.94 -19.46 -26.84
N LYS A 14 -18.70 -19.92 -26.62
CA LYS A 14 -17.97 -19.72 -25.38
C LYS A 14 -18.01 -18.23 -25.22
N SER A 15 -18.96 -17.79 -24.41
CA SER A 15 -19.05 -16.49 -23.78
C SER A 15 -17.64 -15.97 -23.58
N THR A 16 -17.13 -15.25 -24.59
CA THR A 16 -15.87 -14.55 -24.49
C THR A 16 -16.08 -13.64 -23.30
N PRO A 17 -15.24 -13.69 -22.24
CA PRO A 17 -15.39 -12.79 -21.11
C PRO A 17 -15.54 -11.39 -21.71
N LYS A 18 -16.69 -10.73 -21.46
CA LYS A 18 -17.00 -9.42 -22.04
C LYS A 18 -15.74 -8.59 -21.92
N SER A 19 -15.13 -8.26 -23.06
CA SER A 19 -13.89 -7.50 -23.08
C SER A 19 -14.15 -6.25 -22.24
N GLU A 20 -13.40 -6.12 -21.14
CA GLU A 20 -13.48 -4.98 -20.23
C GLU A 20 -13.45 -3.72 -21.08
N THR A 21 -14.46 -2.86 -20.94
CA THR A 21 -14.48 -1.60 -21.67
C THR A 21 -13.29 -0.76 -21.21
N VAL A 22 -12.80 0.15 -22.06
CA VAL A 22 -11.70 1.06 -21.68
C VAL A 22 -12.03 1.81 -20.39
N ALA A 23 -13.30 2.20 -20.19
CA ALA A 23 -13.76 2.88 -18.97
C ALA A 23 -13.70 1.99 -17.72
N GLU A 24 -14.10 0.71 -17.81
CA GLU A 24 -13.98 -0.25 -16.71
C GLU A 24 -12.52 -0.51 -16.36
N ARG A 25 -11.66 -0.68 -17.38
CA ARG A 25 -10.22 -0.87 -17.20
C ARG A 25 -9.56 0.31 -16.50
N VAL A 26 -9.93 1.53 -16.89
CA VAL A 26 -9.44 2.73 -16.23
C VAL A 26 -9.88 2.78 -14.77
N ARG A 27 -11.14 2.47 -14.45
CA ARG A 27 -11.63 2.45 -13.05
C ARG A 27 -10.89 1.41 -12.21
N ARG A 28 -10.68 0.21 -12.75
CA ARG A 28 -9.93 -0.85 -12.07
C ARG A 28 -8.50 -0.42 -11.79
N LEU A 29 -7.79 0.07 -12.79
CA LEU A 29 -6.41 0.56 -12.61
C LEU A 29 -6.32 1.72 -11.61
N GLN A 30 -7.28 2.65 -11.62
CA GLN A 30 -7.34 3.72 -10.62
C GLN A 30 -7.57 3.17 -9.21
N SER A 31 -8.41 2.14 -9.05
CA SER A 31 -8.63 1.50 -7.76
C SER A 31 -7.39 0.75 -7.26
N GLU A 32 -6.69 0.04 -8.14
CA GLU A 32 -5.43 -0.65 -7.84
C GLU A 32 -4.35 0.36 -7.43
N ALA A 33 -4.21 1.47 -8.17
CA ALA A 33 -3.25 2.52 -7.84
C ALA A 33 -3.53 3.15 -6.47
N LYS A 34 -4.81 3.41 -6.14
CA LYS A 34 -5.21 3.91 -4.83
C LYS A 34 -4.88 2.92 -3.72
N GLN A 35 -5.16 1.63 -3.94
CA GLN A 35 -4.85 0.59 -2.96
C GLN A 35 -3.35 0.47 -2.71
N LEU A 36 -2.55 0.45 -3.78
CA LEU A 36 -1.09 0.42 -3.67
C LEU A 36 -0.54 1.64 -2.91
N ALA A 37 -1.10 2.83 -3.17
CA ALA A 37 -0.73 4.03 -2.42
C ALA A 37 -1.06 3.91 -0.93
N LYS A 38 -2.23 3.36 -0.56
CA LYS A 38 -2.58 3.11 0.85
C LYS A 38 -1.59 2.17 1.52
N ASP A 39 -1.24 1.08 0.86
CA ASP A 39 -0.32 0.09 1.41
C ASP A 39 1.09 0.66 1.60
N HIS A 40 1.54 1.52 0.68
CA HIS A 40 2.81 2.22 0.83
C HIS A 40 2.80 3.23 1.99
N VAL A 41 1.69 3.96 2.20
CA VAL A 41 1.54 4.86 3.35
C VAL A 41 1.54 4.08 4.67
N ARG A 42 0.89 2.92 4.74
CA ARG A 42 0.97 2.03 5.91
C ARG A 42 2.39 1.52 6.16
N SER A 43 3.13 1.21 5.10
CA SER A 43 4.53 0.80 5.20
C SER A 43 5.40 1.93 5.76
N LEU A 44 5.12 3.19 5.39
CA LEU A 44 5.75 4.35 5.99
C LEU A 44 5.43 4.46 7.49
N SER A 45 4.16 4.30 7.91
CA SER A 45 3.81 4.28 9.34
C SER A 45 4.63 3.26 10.12
N ALA A 46 4.73 2.03 9.61
CA ALA A 46 5.50 0.97 10.24
C ALA A 46 7.00 1.32 10.32
N ALA A 47 7.56 1.91 9.26
CA ALA A 47 8.95 2.38 9.27
C ALA A 47 9.19 3.49 10.31
N MET A 48 8.22 4.39 10.50
CA MET A 48 8.31 5.44 11.52
C MET A 48 8.32 4.89 12.94
N VAL A 49 7.57 3.81 13.22
CA VAL A 49 7.63 3.11 14.52
C VAL A 49 9.02 2.51 14.76
N ASN A 50 9.65 1.94 13.72
CA ASN A 50 11.02 1.43 13.84
C ASN A 50 12.04 2.56 14.10
N VAL A 51 11.84 3.74 13.47
CA VAL A 51 12.67 4.92 13.71
C VAL A 51 12.49 5.42 15.14
N GLU A 52 11.25 5.47 15.65
CA GLU A 52 10.93 5.82 17.03
C GLU A 52 11.65 4.90 18.01
N GLN A 53 11.57 3.58 17.81
CA GLN A 53 12.25 2.61 18.66
C GLN A 53 13.77 2.82 18.67
N MET A 54 14.39 2.99 17.49
CA MET A 54 15.83 3.25 17.39
C MET A 54 16.23 4.58 18.05
N ALA A 55 15.39 5.60 17.93
CA ALA A 55 15.60 6.89 18.56
C ALA A 55 15.51 6.78 20.09
N ALA A 56 14.58 5.98 20.62
CA ALA A 56 14.47 5.71 22.06
C ALA A 56 15.73 5.00 22.59
N GLU A 57 16.22 3.97 21.89
CA GLU A 57 17.46 3.27 22.24
C GLU A 57 18.67 4.22 22.29
N ILE A 58 18.80 5.12 21.31
CA ILE A 58 19.87 6.14 21.28
C ILE A 58 19.71 7.14 22.43
N ALA A 59 18.49 7.60 22.69
CA ALA A 59 18.18 8.53 23.76
C ALA A 59 18.56 7.98 25.14
N GLU A 60 18.32 6.69 25.36
CA GLU A 60 18.58 5.97 26.61
C GLU A 60 20.01 5.46 26.75
N GLY A 61 20.80 5.41 25.67
CA GLY A 61 22.17 4.87 25.66
C GLY A 61 23.22 5.63 26.50
N GLY A 62 22.82 6.62 27.30
CA GLY A 62 23.66 7.28 28.30
C GLY A 62 24.93 7.91 27.71
N GLU A 63 26.07 7.64 28.33
CA GLU A 63 27.38 8.20 27.92
C GLU A 63 27.93 7.58 26.61
N ALA A 64 27.29 6.54 26.06
CA ALA A 64 27.67 5.99 24.76
C ALA A 64 27.36 6.96 23.60
N TYR A 65 26.45 7.92 23.83
CA TYR A 65 26.02 8.89 22.84
C TYR A 65 26.21 10.33 23.36
N PRO A 66 26.77 11.24 22.53
CA PRO A 66 26.87 12.64 22.86
C PRO A 66 25.50 13.24 23.26
N PRO A 67 25.44 14.17 24.23
CA PRO A 67 24.20 14.73 24.73
C PRO A 67 23.32 15.35 23.63
N GLY A 68 23.92 16.04 22.65
CA GLY A 68 23.17 16.61 21.52
C GLY A 68 22.50 15.57 20.63
N ILE A 69 23.10 14.38 20.47
CA ILE A 69 22.49 13.27 19.71
C ILE A 69 21.33 12.68 20.52
N ARG A 70 21.50 12.50 21.82
CA ARG A 70 20.43 12.01 22.71
C ARG A 70 19.23 12.95 22.77
N ASP A 71 19.48 14.26 22.82
CA ASP A 71 18.43 15.26 22.82
C ASP A 71 17.65 15.27 21.50
N LEU A 72 18.35 15.15 20.36
CA LEU A 72 17.71 15.02 19.06
C LEU A 72 16.86 13.74 18.98
N ALA A 73 17.39 12.62 19.47
CA ALA A 73 16.71 11.34 19.46
C ALA A 73 15.44 11.37 20.33
N ARG A 74 15.48 11.99 21.53
CA ARG A 74 14.28 12.18 22.36
C ARG A 74 13.19 12.97 21.65
N ARG A 75 13.54 14.07 20.98
CA ARG A 75 12.57 14.84 20.19
C ARG A 75 12.02 14.04 19.02
N LEU A 76 12.86 13.23 18.39
CA LEU A 76 12.43 12.38 17.28
C LEU A 76 11.40 11.33 17.71
N VAL A 77 11.51 10.78 18.92
CA VAL A 77 10.48 9.89 19.49
C VAL A 77 9.12 10.59 19.57
N GLU A 78 9.09 11.77 20.20
CA GLU A 78 7.86 12.58 20.36
C GLU A 78 7.26 12.97 19.00
N ASP A 79 8.11 13.39 18.05
CA ASP A 79 7.70 13.77 16.72
C ASP A 79 7.15 12.56 15.92
N CYS A 80 7.81 11.41 15.98
CA CYS A 80 7.38 10.20 15.27
C CYS A 80 5.98 9.77 15.72
N GLU A 81 5.73 9.71 17.03
CA GLU A 81 4.43 9.33 17.59
C GLU A 81 3.31 10.24 17.06
N ALA A 82 3.48 11.56 17.20
CA ALA A 82 2.48 12.55 16.76
C ALA A 82 2.23 12.50 15.24
N ARG A 83 3.28 12.25 14.45
CA ARG A 83 3.19 12.18 12.98
C ARG A 83 2.50 10.90 12.52
N VAL A 84 2.77 9.76 13.15
CA VAL A 84 2.08 8.50 12.84
C VAL A 84 0.58 8.62 13.09
N GLN A 85 0.17 9.14 14.25
CA GLN A 85 -1.25 9.35 14.57
C GLN A 85 -1.94 10.27 13.55
N THR A 86 -1.28 11.37 13.17
CA THR A 86 -1.80 12.30 12.16
C THR A 86 -1.95 11.62 10.79
N LEU A 87 -0.96 10.81 10.39
CA LEU A 87 -0.96 10.11 9.12
C LEU A 87 -2.06 9.05 9.05
N GLU A 88 -2.28 8.29 10.12
CA GLU A 88 -3.40 7.34 10.23
C GLU A 88 -4.77 8.02 10.18
N ALA A 89 -4.91 9.19 10.83
CA ALA A 89 -6.13 9.99 10.77
C ALA A 89 -6.44 10.50 9.35
N ILE A 90 -5.41 10.87 8.58
CA ILE A 90 -5.58 11.29 7.18
C ILE A 90 -5.96 10.10 6.30
N VAL A 91 -5.26 8.97 6.44
CA VAL A 91 -5.54 7.75 5.66
C VAL A 91 -6.97 7.26 5.91
N SER A 92 -7.42 7.23 7.15
CA SER A 92 -8.78 6.78 7.50
C SER A 92 -9.88 7.69 6.95
N ARG A 93 -9.60 8.98 6.72
CA ARG A 93 -10.57 9.97 6.22
C ARG A 93 -10.59 10.12 4.70
N THR A 94 -9.44 10.02 4.05
CA THR A 94 -9.26 10.44 2.65
C THR A 94 -9.28 9.28 1.65
N LEU A 95 -8.99 8.06 2.11
CA LEU A 95 -8.69 6.93 1.24
C LEU A 95 -9.63 5.76 1.48
#